data_AF-A0A849I1M8-F1
#
_entry.id   AF-A0A849I1M8-F1
#
_cell.length_a   1.000
_cell.length_b   1.000
_cell.length_c   1.000
_cell.angle_alpha   90.00
_cell.angle_beta   90.00
_cell.angle_gamma   90.00
#
_symmetry.space_group_name_H-M   'P 1'
#
loop_
_entity.id
_entity.type
_entity.pdbx_description
1 polymer ?
#
loop_
_entity_poly.entity_id
_entity_poly.type
_entity_poly.pdbx_seq_one_letter_code
_entity_poly.pdbx_strand_id
1 'polypeptide(L)'
;MSARAIGGLEPVLLYHGAPSSFTEWMQRHGVRVVPVRPRFLDMFTQAQAAGTFAPYSIGHWLRLEIPDIEREHDFALYTDCDIIFLRGFDLSMLRPKVFAAAPEMLPENWNYFNSGVMLLNVPAMRATYPALEEQIKQRILSGDMLRYDDQFALNEAYHGLWDHLDPLFNYKPYWPFTNHAAILHLHGPKPGNLEAMTSGQWHGEDHTSVFFGKILNASSRHYLDWCSWLGDFLQTVDFLEAIRFARRASLLTRYRREVPTHTDSGFMNPKMFAQAP
;
A
#
# COMPACT_ATOMS: atom_id res chain seq x y z
N MET A 1 15.03 -4.37 -1.52
CA MET A 1 16.45 -3.95 -1.36
C MET A 1 16.58 -2.79 -0.38
N SER A 2 15.84 -1.68 -0.54
CA SER A 2 15.86 -0.52 0.36
C SER A 2 15.56 -0.86 1.84
N ALA A 3 14.69 -1.84 2.11
CA ALA A 3 14.41 -2.32 3.48
C ALA A 3 15.67 -2.70 4.27
N ARG A 4 16.59 -3.42 3.60
CA ARG A 4 17.86 -3.84 4.20
C ARG A 4 18.88 -2.72 4.16
N ALA A 5 19.08 -2.12 2.98
CA ALA A 5 20.15 -1.16 2.73
C ALA A 5 19.99 0.16 3.50
N ILE A 6 18.74 0.56 3.78
CA ILE A 6 18.41 1.85 4.40
C ILE A 6 17.66 1.63 5.70
N GLY A 7 16.62 0.81 5.68
CA GLY A 7 15.80 0.55 6.86
C GLY A 7 16.51 -0.26 7.94
N GLY A 8 17.58 -0.98 7.60
CA GLY A 8 18.25 -1.90 8.52
C GLY A 8 17.37 -3.08 8.95
N LEU A 9 16.35 -3.42 8.15
CA LEU A 9 15.35 -4.45 8.47
C LEU A 9 15.68 -5.78 7.79
N GLU A 10 15.17 -6.87 8.37
CA GLU A 10 15.20 -8.21 7.77
C GLU A 10 13.86 -8.49 7.05
N PRO A 11 13.80 -8.41 5.71
CA PRO A 11 12.55 -8.56 4.98
C PRO A 11 12.07 -10.01 4.96
N VAL A 12 10.80 -10.18 5.28
CA VAL A 12 10.05 -11.44 5.12
C VAL A 12 8.97 -11.23 4.06
N LEU A 13 8.96 -12.06 3.04
CA LEU A 13 7.93 -12.06 2.00
C LEU A 13 6.93 -13.19 2.26
N LEU A 14 5.68 -12.83 2.53
CA LEU A 14 4.56 -13.77 2.48
C LEU A 14 4.18 -13.99 1.01
N TYR A 15 4.21 -15.25 0.56
CA TYR A 15 4.04 -15.58 -0.85
C TYR A 15 2.97 -16.65 -1.05
N HIS A 16 2.00 -16.38 -1.91
CA HIS A 16 1.02 -17.36 -2.35
C HIS A 16 1.30 -17.79 -3.79
N GLY A 17 1.57 -19.08 -3.99
CA GLY A 17 1.85 -19.67 -5.29
C GLY A 17 2.96 -20.71 -5.23
N ALA A 18 3.25 -21.31 -6.39
CA ALA A 18 4.40 -22.20 -6.54
C ALA A 18 5.72 -21.40 -6.53
N PRO A 19 6.83 -21.97 -6.04
CA PRO A 19 8.14 -21.37 -6.20
C PRO A 19 8.42 -20.97 -7.65
N SER A 20 9.08 -19.84 -7.84
CA SER A 20 9.37 -19.25 -9.14
C SER A 20 10.72 -18.55 -9.17
N SER A 21 11.16 -18.13 -10.35
CA SER A 21 12.38 -17.32 -10.52
C SER A 21 12.35 -16.04 -9.68
N PHE A 22 11.15 -15.50 -9.40
CA PHE A 22 10.96 -14.36 -8.50
C PHE A 22 11.26 -14.71 -7.04
N THR A 23 10.74 -15.83 -6.52
CA THR A 23 11.02 -16.23 -5.13
C THR A 23 12.49 -16.61 -4.94
N GLU A 24 13.10 -17.25 -5.93
CA GLU A 24 14.54 -17.53 -5.94
C GLU A 24 15.38 -16.24 -5.98
N TRP A 25 14.95 -15.25 -6.76
CA TRP A 25 15.61 -13.94 -6.78
C TRP A 25 15.51 -13.26 -5.41
N MET A 26 14.33 -13.27 -4.78
CA MET A 26 14.11 -12.72 -3.44
C MET A 26 15.04 -13.37 -2.40
N GLN A 27 15.11 -14.70 -2.37
CA GLN A 27 15.98 -15.44 -1.45
C GLN A 27 17.46 -15.12 -1.68
N ARG A 28 17.91 -15.04 -2.94
CA ARG A 28 19.29 -14.63 -3.28
C ARG A 28 19.63 -13.22 -2.81
N HIS A 29 18.63 -12.36 -2.64
CA HIS A 29 18.79 -11.00 -2.10
C HIS A 29 18.48 -10.93 -0.59
N GLY A 30 18.55 -12.09 0.09
CA GLY A 30 18.41 -12.23 1.54
C GLY A 30 17.03 -11.85 2.07
N VAL A 31 15.98 -12.13 1.29
CA VAL A 31 14.59 -12.07 1.73
C VAL A 31 14.15 -13.47 2.16
N ARG A 32 13.63 -13.61 3.37
CA ARG A 32 13.00 -14.88 3.80
C ARG A 32 11.64 -15.00 3.11
N VAL A 33 11.46 -16.02 2.28
CA VAL A 33 10.17 -16.28 1.62
C VAL A 33 9.39 -17.31 2.40
N VAL A 34 8.20 -16.96 2.85
CA VAL A 34 7.28 -17.84 3.57
C VAL A 34 6.11 -18.18 2.65
N PRO A 35 5.93 -19.46 2.27
CA PRO A 35 4.75 -19.86 1.52
C PRO A 35 3.51 -19.77 2.40
N VAL A 36 2.48 -19.10 1.90
CA VAL A 36 1.23 -18.86 2.63
C VAL A 36 0.04 -19.19 1.74
N ARG A 37 -0.94 -19.88 2.33
CA ARG A 37 -2.26 -20.05 1.74
C ARG A 37 -3.22 -19.10 2.48
N PRO A 38 -3.84 -18.11 1.80
CA PRO A 38 -4.84 -17.27 2.43
C PRO A 38 -5.98 -18.11 3.00
N ARG A 39 -6.41 -17.83 4.23
CA ARG A 39 -7.42 -18.65 4.91
C ARG A 39 -8.78 -18.63 4.24
N PHE A 40 -9.13 -17.52 3.61
CA PHE A 40 -10.42 -17.33 2.93
C PHE A 40 -10.39 -17.71 1.45
N LEU A 41 -9.29 -18.30 0.97
CA LEU A 41 -9.09 -18.55 -0.46
C LEU A 41 -10.21 -19.36 -1.11
N ASP A 42 -10.71 -20.39 -0.43
CA ASP A 42 -11.79 -21.22 -0.97
C ASP A 42 -13.11 -20.45 -1.05
N MET A 43 -13.40 -19.62 -0.04
CA MET A 43 -14.59 -18.76 -0.05
C MET A 43 -14.51 -17.68 -1.13
N PHE A 44 -13.35 -17.03 -1.30
CA PHE A 44 -13.13 -16.07 -2.37
C PHE A 44 -13.25 -16.69 -3.76
N THR A 45 -12.74 -17.91 -3.93
CA THR A 45 -12.84 -18.65 -5.19
C THR A 45 -14.29 -18.97 -5.53
N GLN A 46 -15.08 -19.38 -4.53
CA GLN A 46 -16.52 -19.63 -4.70
C GLN A 46 -17.28 -18.34 -5.02
N ALA A 47 -17.01 -17.24 -4.29
CA ALA A 47 -17.64 -15.94 -4.53
C ALA A 47 -17.26 -15.36 -5.90
N GLN A 48 -16.02 -15.57 -6.35
CA GLN A 48 -15.59 -15.20 -7.70
C GLN A 48 -16.33 -16.00 -8.77
N ALA A 49 -16.48 -17.32 -8.59
CA ALA A 49 -17.24 -18.15 -9.51
C ALA A 49 -18.73 -17.75 -9.57
N ALA A 50 -19.27 -17.21 -8.48
CA ALA A 50 -20.62 -16.66 -8.40
C ALA A 50 -20.74 -15.21 -8.94
N GLY A 51 -19.64 -14.56 -9.32
CA GLY A 51 -19.63 -13.18 -9.80
C GLY A 51 -19.89 -12.12 -8.72
N THR A 52 -19.85 -12.50 -7.44
CA THR A 52 -20.10 -11.61 -6.29
C THR A 52 -18.81 -11.01 -5.73
N PHE A 53 -17.66 -11.61 -6.04
CA PHE A 53 -16.34 -11.12 -5.69
C PHE A 53 -15.50 -10.90 -6.94
N ALA A 54 -14.94 -9.70 -7.06
CA ALA A 54 -13.93 -9.44 -8.06
C ALA A 54 -12.56 -9.84 -7.48
N PRO A 55 -11.77 -10.70 -8.15
CA PRO A 55 -10.49 -11.17 -7.64
C PRO A 55 -9.43 -10.07 -7.76
N TYR A 56 -9.56 -9.04 -6.94
CA TYR A 56 -8.51 -8.05 -6.80
C TYR A 56 -7.51 -8.57 -5.76
N SER A 57 -6.32 -8.91 -6.25
CA SER A 57 -5.12 -9.25 -5.48
C SER A 57 -5.38 -10.13 -4.24
N ILE A 58 -5.53 -11.44 -4.45
CA ILE A 58 -5.44 -12.46 -3.37
C ILE A 58 -4.19 -12.22 -2.49
N GLY A 59 -3.13 -11.64 -3.06
CA GLY A 59 -1.93 -11.25 -2.35
C GLY A 59 -2.15 -10.21 -1.25
N HIS A 60 -3.11 -9.29 -1.36
CA HIS A 60 -3.33 -8.30 -0.30
C HIS A 60 -3.85 -8.94 0.99
N TRP A 61 -4.69 -9.98 0.87
CA TRP A 61 -5.25 -10.72 1.99
C TRP A 61 -4.19 -11.46 2.82
N LEU A 62 -2.98 -11.68 2.27
CA LEU A 62 -1.88 -12.32 3.00
C LEU A 62 -1.44 -11.55 4.25
N ARG A 63 -1.67 -10.24 4.31
CA ARG A 63 -1.35 -9.44 5.52
C ARG A 63 -2.15 -9.90 6.74
N LEU A 64 -3.33 -10.48 6.54
CA LEU A 64 -4.15 -11.01 7.62
C LEU A 64 -3.57 -12.30 8.21
N GLU A 65 -2.60 -12.94 7.54
CA GLU A 65 -1.97 -14.17 8.02
C GLU A 65 -0.78 -13.89 8.96
N ILE A 66 -0.32 -12.64 9.02
CA ILE A 66 0.83 -12.24 9.85
C ILE A 66 0.68 -12.65 11.32
N PRO A 67 -0.47 -12.46 11.99
CA PRO A 67 -0.61 -12.84 13.40
C PRO A 67 -0.42 -14.34 13.66
N ASP A 68 -0.65 -15.21 12.69
CA ASP A 68 -0.45 -16.65 12.83
C ASP A 68 0.94 -17.11 12.40
N ILE A 69 1.61 -16.34 11.53
CA ILE A 69 2.95 -16.63 11.01
C ILE A 69 4.05 -16.10 11.93
N GLU A 70 3.88 -14.88 12.45
CA GLU A 70 4.83 -14.27 13.38
C GLU A 70 4.66 -14.86 14.78
N ARG A 71 5.73 -15.47 15.30
CA ARG A 71 5.74 -16.24 16.57
C ARG A 71 6.86 -15.83 17.51
N GLU A 72 7.81 -15.05 17.02
CA GLU A 72 9.03 -14.69 17.74
C GLU A 72 8.94 -13.28 18.33
N HIS A 73 8.24 -12.38 17.64
CA HIS A 73 8.16 -10.96 18.01
C HIS A 73 6.72 -10.55 18.31
N ASP A 74 6.57 -9.69 19.32
CA ASP A 74 5.27 -9.11 19.66
C ASP A 74 4.83 -8.01 18.68
N PHE A 75 5.77 -7.43 17.94
CA PHE A 75 5.50 -6.36 16.98
C PHE A 75 6.08 -6.70 15.60
N ALA A 76 5.29 -6.43 14.56
CA ALA A 76 5.69 -6.64 13.18
C ALA A 76 5.36 -5.41 12.34
N LEU A 77 6.33 -4.93 11.55
CA LEU A 77 6.08 -3.91 10.54
C LEU A 77 5.67 -4.60 9.23
N TYR A 78 4.42 -4.41 8.83
CA TYR A 78 3.92 -4.78 7.52
C TYR A 78 4.10 -3.63 6.53
N THR A 79 4.46 -3.97 5.28
CA THR A 79 4.42 -3.04 4.16
C THR A 79 3.87 -3.71 2.89
N ASP A 80 3.22 -2.94 2.03
CA ASP A 80 2.99 -3.31 0.64
C ASP A 80 4.32 -3.45 -0.11
N CYS A 81 4.29 -4.09 -1.29
CA CYS A 81 5.49 -4.38 -2.09
C CYS A 81 5.98 -3.18 -2.92
N ASP A 82 5.20 -2.12 -3.03
CA ASP A 82 5.45 -0.93 -3.85
C ASP A 82 5.87 0.28 -3.01
N ILE A 83 6.65 0.00 -1.97
CA ILE A 83 7.23 0.98 -1.06
C ILE A 83 8.73 1.15 -1.31
N ILE A 84 9.27 2.29 -0.91
CA ILE A 84 10.70 2.55 -0.84
C ILE A 84 11.03 3.09 0.55
N PHE A 85 11.90 2.38 1.28
CA PHE A 85 12.51 2.91 2.51
C PHE A 85 13.49 4.01 2.13
N LEU A 86 13.32 5.20 2.70
CA LEU A 86 14.11 6.40 2.39
C LEU A 86 15.07 6.76 3.52
N ARG A 87 14.75 6.35 4.74
CA ARG A 87 15.54 6.66 5.94
C ARG A 87 15.47 5.50 6.93
N GLY A 88 16.53 5.32 7.71
CA GLY A 88 16.48 4.47 8.90
C GLY A 88 15.60 5.12 9.97
N PHE A 89 14.95 4.28 10.79
CA PHE A 89 14.04 4.72 11.83
C PHE A 89 14.02 3.72 12.99
N ASP A 90 13.47 4.15 14.12
CA ASP A 90 13.20 3.30 15.27
C ASP A 90 11.71 3.38 15.65
N LEU A 91 11.04 2.23 15.65
CA LEU A 91 9.65 2.08 16.07
C LEU A 91 9.52 1.42 17.44
N SER A 92 10.63 1.21 18.17
CA SER A 92 10.68 0.49 19.44
C SER A 92 9.81 1.11 20.54
N MET A 93 9.59 2.43 20.50
CA MET A 93 8.75 3.13 21.47
C MET A 93 7.26 3.11 21.10
N LEU A 94 6.91 2.74 19.86
CA LEU A 94 5.54 2.65 19.42
C LEU A 94 4.96 1.29 19.81
N ARG A 95 3.89 1.31 20.61
CA ARG A 95 3.25 0.13 21.19
C ARG A 95 1.74 0.20 20.95
N PRO A 96 1.28 -0.05 19.70
CA PRO A 96 -0.13 0.04 19.40
C PRO A 96 -0.94 -1.00 20.18
N LYS A 97 -2.20 -0.65 20.49
CA LYS A 97 -3.15 -1.54 21.16
C LYS A 97 -3.47 -2.76 20.32
N VAL A 98 -3.72 -2.55 19.02
CA VAL A 98 -3.98 -3.60 18.04
C VAL A 98 -3.04 -3.44 16.84
N PHE A 99 -3.07 -2.28 16.19
CA PHE A 99 -2.07 -1.87 15.21
C PHE A 99 -2.07 -0.34 15.07
N ALA A 100 -1.02 0.19 14.47
CA ALA A 100 -0.97 1.57 14.01
C ALA A 100 -0.86 1.64 12.48
N ALA A 101 -1.58 2.58 11.87
CA ALA A 101 -1.59 2.83 10.43
C ALA A 101 -1.77 4.33 10.15
N ALA A 102 -1.41 4.78 8.94
CA ALA A 102 -1.52 6.18 8.53
C ALA A 102 -2.77 6.41 7.66
N PRO A 103 -3.22 7.67 7.46
CA PRO A 103 -4.41 7.99 6.65
C PRO A 103 -4.32 7.54 5.19
N GLU A 104 -5.46 7.34 4.53
CA GLU A 104 -5.55 6.90 3.13
C GLU A 104 -5.23 8.01 2.12
N MET A 105 -6.03 9.07 2.06
CA MET A 105 -5.92 10.05 0.97
C MET A 105 -5.26 11.36 1.36
N LEU A 106 -5.57 11.91 2.54
CA LEU A 106 -5.02 13.18 3.03
C LEU A 106 -4.33 12.94 4.38
N PRO A 107 -3.14 13.53 4.62
CA PRO A 107 -2.35 13.25 5.82
C PRO A 107 -3.04 13.70 7.12
N GLU A 108 -4.01 14.60 7.04
CA GLU A 108 -4.82 15.08 8.16
C GLU A 108 -6.15 14.33 8.34
N ASN A 109 -6.54 13.47 7.39
CA ASN A 109 -7.87 12.82 7.39
C ASN A 109 -7.83 11.41 7.95
N TRP A 110 -8.07 11.29 9.26
CA TRP A 110 -8.08 10.03 10.01
C TRP A 110 -9.41 9.27 9.92
N ASN A 111 -10.28 9.55 8.95
CA ASN A 111 -11.53 8.78 8.83
C ASN A 111 -11.32 7.36 8.27
N TYR A 112 -10.22 7.13 7.54
CA TYR A 112 -9.94 5.87 6.87
C TYR A 112 -8.42 5.72 6.72
N PHE A 113 -7.86 4.60 7.18
CA PHE A 113 -6.43 4.35 7.11
C PHE A 113 -6.04 3.57 5.84
N ASN A 114 -4.82 3.81 5.39
CA ASN A 114 -4.14 2.99 4.40
C ASN A 114 -3.52 1.76 5.09
N SER A 115 -3.81 0.57 4.61
CA SER A 115 -3.28 -0.70 5.14
C SER A 115 -1.92 -1.06 4.55
N GLY A 116 -1.36 -0.25 3.64
CA GLY A 116 -0.09 -0.51 2.96
C GLY A 116 1.16 -0.31 3.82
N VAL A 117 1.05 0.31 5.00
CA VAL A 117 2.05 0.24 6.06
C VAL A 117 1.35 0.15 7.40
N MET A 118 1.64 -0.90 8.16
CA MET A 118 1.03 -1.14 9.47
C MET A 118 2.07 -1.62 10.48
N LEU A 119 2.10 -1.02 11.67
CA LEU A 119 2.81 -1.61 12.81
C LEU A 119 1.81 -2.45 13.60
N LEU A 120 1.94 -3.76 13.54
CA LEU A 120 1.04 -4.71 14.17
C LEU A 120 1.49 -5.04 15.59
N ASN A 121 0.57 -5.04 16.55
CA ASN A 121 0.73 -5.77 17.81
C ASN A 121 0.22 -7.20 17.57
N VAL A 122 1.14 -8.13 17.36
CA VAL A 122 0.86 -9.49 16.91
C VAL A 122 -0.02 -10.26 17.90
N PRO A 123 0.25 -10.27 19.22
CA PRO A 123 -0.64 -10.89 20.21
C PRO A 123 -2.06 -10.30 20.20
N ALA A 124 -2.18 -8.98 20.13
CA ALA A 124 -3.49 -8.32 20.14
C ALA A 124 -4.28 -8.60 18.86
N MET A 125 -3.64 -8.49 17.69
CA MET A 125 -4.25 -8.87 16.41
C MET A 125 -4.72 -10.31 16.40
N ARG A 126 -3.95 -11.24 16.99
CA ARG A 126 -4.36 -12.64 17.12
C ARG A 126 -5.58 -12.81 18.03
N ALA A 127 -5.65 -12.04 19.12
CA ALA A 127 -6.78 -12.07 20.05
C ALA A 127 -8.07 -11.49 19.44
N THR A 128 -7.97 -10.45 18.60
CA THR A 128 -9.12 -9.83 17.93
C THR A 128 -9.50 -10.50 16.61
N TYR A 129 -8.63 -11.35 16.07
CA TYR A 129 -8.82 -11.99 14.76
C TYR A 129 -10.15 -12.72 14.59
N PRO A 130 -10.66 -13.50 15.57
CA PRO A 130 -11.92 -14.23 15.38
C PRO A 130 -13.11 -13.33 15.04
N ALA A 131 -13.14 -12.08 15.57
CA ALA A 131 -14.19 -11.12 15.26
C ALA A 131 -14.07 -10.58 13.82
N LEU A 132 -12.86 -10.24 13.38
CA LEU A 132 -12.58 -9.86 11.99
C LEU A 132 -12.93 -11.00 11.02
N GLU A 133 -12.57 -12.22 11.37
CA GLU A 133 -12.85 -13.41 10.57
C GLU A 133 -14.33 -13.63 10.36
N GLU A 134 -15.13 -13.54 11.43
CA GLU A 134 -16.58 -13.67 11.35
C GLU A 134 -17.17 -12.56 10.46
N GLN A 135 -16.73 -11.31 10.61
CA GLN A 135 -17.19 -10.21 9.77
C GLN A 135 -16.90 -10.46 8.28
N ILE A 136 -15.67 -10.90 7.94
CA ILE A 136 -15.30 -11.24 6.55
C ILE A 136 -16.18 -12.37 6.02
N LYS A 137 -16.41 -13.43 6.81
CA LYS A 137 -17.30 -14.54 6.39
C LYS A 137 -18.71 -14.05 6.12
N GLN A 138 -19.28 -13.22 7.00
CA GLN A 138 -20.62 -12.66 6.81
C GLN A 138 -20.69 -11.77 5.57
N ARG A 139 -19.67 -10.95 5.30
CA ARG A 139 -19.57 -10.13 4.08
C ARG A 139 -19.50 -10.97 2.81
N ILE A 140 -18.74 -12.08 2.84
CA ILE A 140 -18.69 -13.00 1.70
C ILE A 140 -20.06 -13.66 1.46
N LEU A 141 -20.71 -14.12 2.53
CA LEU A 141 -22.01 -14.80 2.45
C LEU A 141 -23.15 -13.87 2.02
N SER A 142 -23.06 -12.57 2.31
CA SER A 142 -24.07 -11.60 1.87
C SER A 142 -24.01 -11.29 0.37
N GLY A 143 -22.90 -11.64 -0.31
CA GLY A 143 -22.71 -11.44 -1.74
C GLY A 143 -22.34 -10.02 -2.15
N ASP A 144 -22.11 -9.12 -1.21
CA ASP A 144 -21.73 -7.71 -1.46
C ASP A 144 -20.21 -7.53 -1.38
N MET A 145 -19.48 -8.16 -2.30
CA MET A 145 -18.02 -8.23 -2.25
C MET A 145 -17.31 -7.56 -3.44
N LEU A 146 -18.04 -6.92 -4.35
CA LEU A 146 -17.46 -6.27 -5.53
C LEU A 146 -16.54 -5.09 -5.19
N ARG A 147 -16.69 -4.51 -3.99
CA ARG A 147 -15.88 -3.40 -3.48
C ARG A 147 -15.22 -3.68 -2.13
N TYR A 148 -15.25 -4.94 -1.69
CA TYR A 148 -14.76 -5.32 -0.37
C TYR A 148 -13.38 -5.97 -0.51
N ASP A 149 -12.35 -5.24 -0.10
CA ASP A 149 -10.98 -5.71 -0.03
C ASP A 149 -10.51 -5.84 1.43
N ASP A 150 -9.25 -6.23 1.61
CA ASP A 150 -8.64 -6.37 2.93
C ASP A 150 -8.54 -5.03 3.68
N GLN A 151 -8.29 -3.92 2.99
CA GLN A 151 -8.21 -2.59 3.61
C GLN A 151 -9.57 -2.16 4.13
N PHE A 152 -10.64 -2.40 3.36
CA PHE A 152 -12.01 -2.14 3.77
C PHE A 152 -12.39 -3.02 4.96
N ALA A 153 -12.07 -4.32 4.90
CA ALA A 153 -12.33 -5.25 6.00
C ALA A 153 -11.67 -4.79 7.31
N LEU A 154 -10.40 -4.38 7.23
CA LEU A 154 -9.66 -3.88 8.38
C LEU A 154 -10.22 -2.55 8.90
N ASN A 155 -10.55 -1.59 8.01
CA ASN A 155 -11.15 -0.32 8.43
C ASN A 155 -12.52 -0.50 9.07
N GLU A 156 -13.35 -1.40 8.55
CA GLU A 156 -14.66 -1.72 9.13
C GLU A 156 -14.53 -2.38 10.51
N ALA A 157 -13.68 -3.40 10.64
CA ALA A 157 -13.55 -4.16 11.89
C ALA A 157 -12.88 -3.38 13.02
N TYR A 158 -11.97 -2.46 12.68
CA TYR A 158 -11.15 -1.74 13.66
C TYR A 158 -11.44 -0.24 13.72
N HIS A 159 -12.60 0.19 13.23
CA HIS A 159 -13.02 1.58 13.30
C HIS A 159 -12.98 2.11 14.76
N GLY A 160 -12.22 3.17 15.00
CA GLY A 160 -12.01 3.75 16.34
C GLY A 160 -11.06 2.96 17.25
N LEU A 161 -10.46 1.87 16.77
CA LEU A 161 -9.57 1.00 17.55
C LEU A 161 -8.11 1.02 17.09
N TRP A 162 -7.81 1.57 15.90
CA TRP A 162 -6.44 1.67 15.41
C TRP A 162 -5.73 2.90 15.98
N ASP A 163 -4.42 2.77 16.22
CA ASP A 163 -3.59 3.89 16.66
C ASP A 163 -3.00 4.64 15.45
N HIS A 164 -2.69 5.92 15.63
CA HIS A 164 -2.17 6.75 14.55
C HIS A 164 -0.67 6.52 14.33
N LEU A 165 -0.29 6.09 13.12
CA LEU A 165 1.10 6.06 12.67
C LEU A 165 1.44 7.39 11.98
N ASP A 166 2.58 7.99 12.32
CA ASP A 166 3.03 9.24 11.67
C ASP A 166 3.00 9.07 10.13
N PRO A 167 2.33 9.97 9.37
CA PRO A 167 2.24 9.90 7.91
C PRO A 167 3.61 9.81 7.19
N LEU A 168 4.72 10.21 7.81
CA LEU A 168 6.06 10.03 7.26
C LEU A 168 6.48 8.56 7.10
N PHE A 169 5.80 7.61 7.77
CA PHE A 169 5.99 6.16 7.59
C PHE A 169 5.09 5.54 6.51
N ASN A 170 4.22 6.30 5.87
CA ASN A 170 3.39 5.83 4.75
C ASN A 170 3.10 7.00 3.79
N TYR A 171 4.17 7.69 3.40
CA TYR A 171 4.07 8.92 2.63
C TYR A 171 3.72 8.60 1.18
N LYS A 172 2.91 9.45 0.52
CA LYS A 172 2.39 9.16 -0.83
C LYS A 172 2.92 10.16 -1.86
N PRO A 173 3.22 9.74 -3.11
CA PRO A 173 3.79 10.59 -4.14
C PRO A 173 2.94 11.80 -4.53
N TYR A 174 1.63 11.71 -4.33
CA TYR A 174 0.69 12.78 -4.64
C TYR A 174 0.55 13.82 -3.51
N TRP A 175 1.15 13.60 -2.33
CA TRP A 175 1.31 14.61 -1.29
C TRP A 175 2.48 15.55 -1.60
N PRO A 176 2.52 16.77 -1.01
CA PRO A 176 3.64 17.69 -1.19
C PRO A 176 4.99 17.01 -0.97
N PHE A 177 5.97 17.30 -1.82
CA PHE A 177 7.29 16.68 -1.70
C PHE A 177 7.94 16.97 -0.34
N THR A 178 8.56 15.95 0.25
CA THR A 178 9.38 16.09 1.46
C THR A 178 10.49 15.05 1.47
N ASN A 179 11.72 15.46 1.79
CA ASN A 179 12.83 14.51 2.01
C ASN A 179 12.86 13.94 3.44
N HIS A 180 11.86 14.26 4.27
CA HIS A 180 11.78 13.78 5.64
C HIS A 180 11.05 12.45 5.79
N ALA A 181 10.31 12.00 4.76
CA ALA A 181 9.61 10.71 4.79
C ALA A 181 10.58 9.56 5.06
N ALA A 182 10.16 8.64 5.92
CA ALA A 182 10.90 7.42 6.23
C ALA A 182 10.58 6.31 5.22
N ILE A 183 9.31 6.22 4.82
CA ILE A 183 8.81 5.26 3.83
C ILE A 183 7.94 6.01 2.84
N LEU A 184 8.28 5.89 1.55
CA LEU A 184 7.45 6.34 0.44
C LEU A 184 6.68 5.15 -0.12
N HIS A 185 5.37 5.15 0.02
CA HIS A 185 4.47 4.19 -0.58
C HIS A 185 4.02 4.72 -1.93
N LEU A 186 4.36 4.04 -3.03
CA LEU A 186 4.00 4.41 -4.42
C LEU A 186 2.50 4.14 -4.70
N HIS A 187 1.65 4.67 -3.82
CA HIS A 187 0.21 4.60 -3.87
C HIS A 187 -0.36 5.41 -5.04
N GLY A 188 -1.50 4.97 -5.58
CA GLY A 188 -2.07 5.52 -6.82
C GLY A 188 -1.30 5.05 -8.06
N PRO A 189 -1.09 5.92 -9.07
CA PRO A 189 -0.33 5.59 -10.27
C PRO A 189 1.04 4.98 -9.99
N LYS A 190 1.22 3.72 -10.41
CA LYS A 190 2.51 3.04 -10.32
C LYS A 190 3.50 3.63 -11.32
N PRO A 191 4.81 3.45 -11.12
CA PRO A 191 5.82 4.03 -12.01
C PRO A 191 5.62 3.68 -13.51
N GLY A 192 5.17 2.46 -13.82
CA GLY A 192 4.81 2.09 -15.20
C GLY A 192 3.58 2.82 -15.75
N ASN A 193 2.60 3.15 -14.88
CA ASN A 193 1.45 3.97 -15.27
C ASN A 193 1.88 5.40 -15.60
N LEU A 194 2.83 5.96 -14.84
CA LEU A 194 3.40 7.28 -15.13
C LEU A 194 4.04 7.32 -16.52
N GLU A 195 4.83 6.30 -16.87
CA GLU A 195 5.45 6.19 -18.20
C GLU A 195 4.39 6.13 -19.30
N ALA A 196 3.37 5.28 -19.15
CA ALA A 196 2.28 5.15 -20.13
C ALA A 196 1.46 6.45 -20.27
N MET A 197 1.14 7.12 -19.15
CA MET A 197 0.40 8.39 -19.17
C MET A 197 1.18 9.52 -19.84
N THR A 198 2.48 9.60 -19.57
CA THR A 198 3.34 10.66 -20.10
C THR A 198 3.75 10.42 -21.56
N SER A 199 3.74 9.17 -22.03
CA SER A 199 4.01 8.80 -23.43
C SER A 199 2.77 8.79 -24.32
N GLY A 200 1.57 9.04 -23.77
CA GLY A 200 0.30 8.97 -24.51
C GLY A 200 -0.19 7.54 -24.79
N GLN A 201 0.37 6.54 -24.11
CA GLN A 201 -0.01 5.12 -24.23
C GLN A 201 -1.03 4.69 -23.16
N TRP A 202 -1.59 5.63 -22.39
CA TRP A 202 -2.55 5.34 -21.32
C TRP A 202 -3.97 5.21 -21.86
N HIS A 203 -4.57 4.05 -21.60
CA HIS A 203 -5.98 3.79 -21.88
C HIS A 203 -6.81 4.19 -20.66
N GLY A 204 -7.49 5.33 -20.74
CA GLY A 204 -8.25 5.95 -19.65
C GLY A 204 -9.72 5.55 -19.62
N GLU A 205 -10.05 4.30 -19.93
CA GLU A 205 -11.42 3.87 -20.19
C GLU A 205 -12.13 3.27 -18.96
N ASP A 206 -11.38 2.62 -18.05
CA ASP A 206 -11.94 2.07 -16.81
C ASP A 206 -11.85 3.06 -15.64
N HIS A 207 -12.68 2.85 -14.61
CA HIS A 207 -12.77 3.74 -13.44
C HIS A 207 -11.41 3.96 -12.74
N THR A 208 -10.60 2.92 -12.59
CA THR A 208 -9.27 2.99 -11.95
C THR A 208 -8.32 3.83 -12.80
N SER A 209 -8.34 3.61 -14.11
CA SER A 209 -7.49 4.37 -15.04
C SER A 209 -7.80 5.87 -15.07
N VAL A 210 -9.10 6.23 -14.99
CA VAL A 210 -9.57 7.61 -14.88
C VAL A 210 -9.13 8.21 -13.55
N PHE A 211 -9.30 7.48 -12.45
CA PHE A 211 -8.90 7.90 -11.11
C PHE A 211 -7.39 8.18 -11.02
N PHE A 212 -6.55 7.29 -11.55
CA PHE A 212 -5.10 7.50 -11.63
C PHE A 212 -4.72 8.71 -12.48
N GLY A 213 -5.41 8.93 -13.59
CA GLY A 213 -5.25 10.15 -14.40
C GLY A 213 -5.58 11.42 -13.61
N LYS A 214 -6.67 11.42 -12.84
CA LYS A 214 -7.04 12.56 -11.97
C LYS A 214 -5.96 12.84 -10.91
N ILE A 215 -5.45 11.80 -10.24
CA ILE A 215 -4.36 11.95 -9.25
C ILE A 215 -3.13 12.58 -9.91
N LEU A 216 -2.65 12.02 -11.02
CA LEU A 216 -1.45 12.53 -11.68
C LEU A 216 -1.64 13.96 -12.16
N ASN A 217 -2.78 14.29 -12.76
CA ASN A 217 -3.06 15.65 -13.22
C ASN A 217 -3.04 16.66 -12.06
N ALA A 218 -3.63 16.30 -10.92
CA ALA A 218 -3.70 17.18 -9.75
C ALA A 218 -2.35 17.34 -9.01
N SER A 219 -1.44 16.37 -9.15
CA SER A 219 -0.21 16.29 -8.34
C SER A 219 1.07 16.07 -9.17
N SER A 220 1.03 16.36 -10.47
CA SER A 220 2.14 16.12 -11.41
C SER A 220 3.47 16.73 -10.96
N ARG A 221 3.42 17.90 -10.29
CA ARG A 221 4.60 18.53 -9.70
C ARG A 221 5.21 17.69 -8.58
N HIS A 222 4.38 17.14 -7.69
CA HIS A 222 4.85 16.27 -6.60
C HIS A 222 5.50 15.00 -7.15
N TYR A 223 4.88 14.35 -8.15
CA TYR A 223 5.47 13.21 -8.83
C TYR A 223 6.80 13.54 -9.51
N LEU A 224 6.92 14.71 -10.13
CA LEU A 224 8.17 15.18 -10.74
C LEU A 224 9.27 15.34 -9.69
N ASP A 225 8.96 16.03 -8.59
CA ASP A 225 9.92 16.26 -7.50
C ASP A 225 10.38 14.93 -6.89
N TRP A 226 9.45 13.99 -6.64
CA TRP A 226 9.77 12.64 -6.18
C TRP A 226 10.61 11.84 -7.16
N CYS A 227 10.25 11.80 -8.45
CA CYS A 227 11.02 11.06 -9.45
C CYS A 227 12.43 11.63 -9.62
N SER A 228 12.58 12.95 -9.55
CA SER A 228 13.88 13.62 -9.63
C SER A 228 14.75 13.21 -8.43
N TRP A 229 14.20 13.37 -7.22
CA TRP A 229 14.91 13.04 -6.00
C TRP A 229 15.26 11.55 -5.89
N LEU A 230 14.34 10.64 -6.26
CA LEU A 230 14.61 9.19 -6.28
C LEU A 230 15.67 8.81 -7.32
N GLY A 231 15.72 9.51 -8.45
CA GLY A 231 16.74 9.32 -9.47
C GLY A 231 18.16 9.61 -8.97
N ASP A 232 18.30 10.54 -8.02
CA ASP A 232 19.56 10.83 -7.35
C ASP A 232 19.80 9.90 -6.15
N PHE A 233 18.78 9.76 -5.29
CA PHE A 233 18.87 9.01 -4.04
C PHE A 233 19.21 7.52 -4.24
N LEU A 234 18.64 6.89 -5.27
CA LEU A 234 18.83 5.46 -5.49
C LEU A 234 20.13 5.10 -6.20
N GLN A 235 20.96 6.08 -6.64
CA GLN A 235 22.18 5.78 -7.40
C GLN A 235 23.12 4.81 -6.67
N THR A 236 23.16 4.85 -5.34
CA THR A 236 24.02 3.99 -4.50
C THR A 236 23.27 2.78 -3.91
N VAL A 237 21.97 2.65 -4.15
CA VAL A 237 21.11 1.64 -3.52
C VAL A 237 20.56 0.66 -4.57
N ASP A 238 20.03 1.21 -5.66
CA ASP A 238 19.53 0.49 -6.83
C ASP A 238 19.70 1.37 -8.06
N PHE A 239 20.87 1.24 -8.71
CA PHE A 239 21.25 2.06 -9.86
C PHE A 239 20.28 1.92 -11.04
N LEU A 240 19.70 0.72 -11.25
CA LEU A 240 18.75 0.51 -12.35
C LEU A 240 17.43 1.23 -12.09
N GLU A 241 16.90 1.17 -10.86
CA GLU A 241 15.74 1.98 -10.49
C GLU A 241 16.04 3.48 -10.51
N ALA A 242 17.24 3.91 -10.11
CA ALA A 242 17.68 5.30 -10.20
C ALA A 242 17.54 5.84 -11.63
N ILE A 243 18.06 5.11 -12.63
CA ILE A 243 17.92 5.47 -14.05
C ILE A 243 16.45 5.55 -14.47
N ARG A 244 15.62 4.59 -14.02
CA ARG A 244 14.20 4.55 -14.36
C ARG A 244 13.46 5.76 -13.78
N PHE A 245 13.74 6.15 -12.54
CA PHE A 245 13.16 7.36 -11.94
C PHE A 245 13.64 8.64 -12.60
N ALA A 246 14.93 8.76 -12.93
CA ALA A 246 15.45 9.91 -13.69
C ALA A 246 14.76 10.06 -15.06
N ARG A 247 14.53 8.94 -15.76
CA ARG A 247 13.76 8.93 -17.02
C ARG A 247 12.32 9.41 -16.81
N ARG A 248 11.64 8.94 -15.76
CA ARG A 248 10.27 9.37 -15.41
C ARG A 248 10.20 10.87 -15.11
N ALA A 249 11.17 11.41 -14.39
CA ALA A 249 11.27 12.84 -14.14
C ALA A 249 11.38 13.64 -15.46
N SER A 250 12.21 13.17 -16.40
CA SER A 250 12.30 13.78 -17.73
C SER A 250 10.98 13.73 -18.50
N LEU A 251 10.22 12.66 -18.39
CA LEU A 251 8.91 12.54 -19.04
C LEU A 251 7.88 13.47 -18.39
N LEU A 252 7.84 13.52 -17.07
CA LEU A 252 6.94 14.39 -16.29
C LEU A 252 7.20 15.88 -16.54
N THR A 253 8.45 16.29 -16.81
CA THR A 253 8.78 17.67 -17.19
C THR A 253 8.05 18.12 -18.46
N ARG A 254 7.80 17.17 -19.38
CA ARG A 254 7.09 17.41 -20.66
C ARG A 254 5.59 17.17 -20.53
N TYR A 255 5.14 16.57 -19.44
CA TYR A 255 3.75 16.29 -19.18
C TYR A 255 3.01 17.58 -18.79
N ARG A 256 2.42 18.24 -19.80
CA ARG A 256 1.46 19.32 -19.60
C ARG A 256 0.11 18.85 -20.09
N ARG A 257 -0.77 18.48 -19.16
CA ARG A 257 -2.22 18.58 -19.40
C ARG A 257 -2.70 19.81 -18.66
N GLU A 258 -3.54 20.61 -19.31
CA GLU A 258 -4.21 21.72 -18.67
C GLU A 258 -4.87 21.19 -17.38
N VAL A 259 -4.40 21.68 -16.23
CA VAL A 259 -5.05 21.42 -14.96
C VAL A 259 -6.42 22.09 -15.09
N PRO A 260 -7.54 21.34 -15.04
CA PRO A 260 -8.84 21.98 -15.05
C PRO A 260 -8.87 22.98 -13.89
N THR A 261 -9.37 24.20 -14.16
CA THR A 261 -9.48 25.28 -13.15
C THR A 261 -10.22 24.85 -11.88
N HIS A 262 -11.01 23.77 -11.97
CA HIS A 262 -11.49 23.00 -10.85
C HIS A 262 -10.81 21.61 -10.80
N THR A 263 -9.88 21.44 -9.88
CA THR A 263 -9.44 20.12 -9.45
C THR A 263 -10.58 19.49 -8.66
N ASP A 264 -11.30 18.53 -9.27
CA ASP A 264 -12.23 17.68 -8.55
C ASP A 264 -11.46 16.83 -7.56
N SER A 265 -11.25 17.35 -6.35
CA SER A 265 -10.60 16.67 -5.23
C SER A 265 -11.58 15.84 -4.41
N GLY A 266 -12.82 15.65 -4.88
CA GLY A 266 -13.85 14.87 -4.17
C GLY A 266 -13.39 13.44 -3.86
N PHE A 267 -12.48 12.91 -4.67
CA PHE A 267 -11.85 11.61 -4.47
C PHE A 267 -10.82 11.57 -3.33
N MET A 268 -10.29 12.71 -2.88
CA MET A 268 -9.31 12.78 -1.78
C MET A 268 -9.97 12.83 -0.40
N ASN A 269 -11.30 12.96 -0.32
CA ASN A 269 -12.01 13.01 0.96
C ASN A 269 -13.01 11.85 1.09
N PRO A 270 -12.52 10.59 1.16
CA PRO A 270 -13.41 9.46 1.40
C PRO A 270 -14.03 9.61 2.80
N LYS A 271 -15.35 9.77 2.84
CA LYS A 271 -16.15 9.70 4.07
C LYS A 271 -16.79 8.32 4.15
N MET A 272 -16.05 7.36 4.68
CA MET A 272 -16.61 6.04 4.99
C MET A 272 -17.50 6.10 6.23
N PHE A 273 -17.16 6.96 7.18
CA PHE A 273 -17.87 7.09 8.45
C PHE A 273 -18.30 8.54 8.66
N ALA A 274 -19.35 8.74 9.44
CA ALA A 274 -19.74 10.08 9.86
C ALA A 274 -18.66 10.65 10.80
N GLN A 275 -18.33 11.93 10.64
CA GLN A 275 -17.46 12.61 11.59
C GLN A 275 -18.15 12.60 12.96
N ALA A 276 -17.43 12.19 14.00
CA ALA A 276 -17.93 12.30 15.37
C ALA A 276 -18.21 13.79 15.69
N PRO A 277 -19.29 14.09 16.44
CA PRO A 277 -19.65 15.46 16.80
C PRO A 277 -18.61 16.15 17.69
#